data_AF-A0A1F7I3A1-F1
#
_entry.id   AF-A0A1F7I3A1-F1
#
_cell.length_a   1.000
_cell.length_b   1.000
_cell.length_c   1.000
_cell.angle_alpha   90.00
_cell.angle_beta   90.00
_cell.angle_gamma   90.00
#
_symmetry.space_group_name_H-M   'P 1'
#
loop_
_entity.id
_entity.type
_entity.pdbx_description
1 polymer ?
#
loop_
_entity_poly.entity_id
_entity_poly.type
_entity_poly.pdbx_seq_one_letter_code
_entity_poly.pdbx_strand_id
1 'polypeptide(L)'
;MNRKIIPIKGMHCRSCEILVEDELSKIPGVTGVEVNQKKGEAIVFCSNTGVDEGIIEQAVVNAGYLLGYDTKKPWFSTNINDYIVLATCGIILTILFFVANDLGVFKLVSATSNNYASLPIVFLVGLTAGLSTCMALVGGLVLGASARFAEKHPTATPLQKFKPHLFFNLGRLLSYFVLGGIIGYAGSFFQLSPTTLGILTIAVGGVMLLLGLQLTELFPRLSSMNITLPKGIARTFGIQEHSKKEYSHKNSFIMGGFTFFLPCGFTQAMQLFAIASGSPMTGALTMGVFALGTAPGLLGVGGLTSVMKGVFAKTFFKFAGIVVVLLAFFNMFNGYNLTGLNIDVLSAFNSRVNAQSNDPNVTIENGVQIVKMTQNASGYSPNSFTIKKDIPVKWVINSTDSFTCAASIISVKLGIRQGLQQGENVIEFTPNEVGQIRFSCSMGMYTGVFNIVDGSGNATAQDTSNTRTIAQVDNNAPAKPVSCGGSGGGGCGCGGGAAKQKVVAAQLEKISPVPPTQEGSVQLIKATYSVTNDIEPKRFTVKSGTPVRFEIEAKENGSGCMGSVALPGLSQKIDVFTEGKTTVFEFTPSKPRTYSITCAMGVPRGSIIVN
;
A
#
# COMPACT_ATOMS: atom_id res chain seq x y z
N MET A 1 9.57 -41.66 36.91
CA MET A 1 10.31 -40.55 36.26
C MET A 1 10.33 -39.39 37.21
N ASN A 2 11.51 -38.98 37.66
CA ASN A 2 11.64 -37.77 38.47
C ASN A 2 11.65 -36.56 37.55
N ARG A 3 10.81 -35.56 37.84
CA ARG A 3 10.80 -34.27 37.14
C ARG A 3 11.58 -33.26 37.96
N LYS A 4 12.51 -32.55 37.34
CA LYS A 4 13.26 -31.45 37.96
C LYS A 4 13.01 -30.16 37.19
N ILE A 5 12.60 -29.11 37.90
CA ILE A 5 12.38 -27.79 37.32
C ILE A 5 13.64 -26.96 37.55
N ILE A 6 14.25 -26.50 36.47
CA ILE A 6 15.49 -25.73 36.46
C ILE A 6 15.15 -24.30 35.99
N PRO A 7 15.23 -23.28 36.85
CA PRO A 7 15.05 -21.90 36.41
C PRO A 7 16.29 -21.44 35.61
N ILE A 8 16.05 -20.85 34.44
CA ILE A 8 17.12 -20.38 33.53
C ILE A 8 16.89 -18.91 33.20
N LYS A 9 17.94 -18.12 33.44
CA LYS A 9 18.01 -16.68 33.24
C LYS A 9 18.66 -16.35 31.90
N GLY A 10 18.12 -15.34 31.20
CA GLY A 10 18.69 -14.84 29.94
C GLY A 10 18.10 -15.46 28.67
N MET A 11 17.06 -16.30 28.79
CA MET A 11 16.36 -16.82 27.61
C MET A 11 15.46 -15.74 27.00
N HIS A 12 15.72 -15.37 25.75
CA HIS A 12 15.06 -14.23 25.11
C HIS A 12 14.35 -14.56 23.79
N CYS A 13 14.51 -15.79 23.28
CA CYS A 13 13.83 -16.22 22.07
C CYS A 13 13.54 -17.73 22.11
N ARG A 14 12.67 -18.19 21.21
CA ARG A 14 12.31 -19.62 21.15
C ARG A 14 13.46 -20.52 20.69
N SER A 15 14.44 -19.95 19.99
CA SER A 15 15.69 -20.66 19.68
C SER A 15 16.53 -20.92 20.93
N CYS A 16 16.34 -20.16 22.03
CA CYS A 16 16.96 -20.46 23.32
C CYS A 16 16.39 -21.76 23.91
N GLU A 17 15.08 -22.02 23.76
CA GLU A 17 14.46 -23.27 24.25
C GLU A 17 15.13 -24.48 23.61
N ILE A 18 15.28 -24.42 22.30
CA ILE A 18 15.91 -25.41 21.45
C ILE A 18 17.37 -25.68 21.86
N LEU A 19 18.17 -24.63 22.04
CA LEU A 19 19.58 -24.75 22.43
C LEU A 19 19.76 -25.41 23.80
N VAL A 20 18.92 -25.02 24.75
CA VAL A 20 18.95 -25.58 26.09
C VAL A 20 18.40 -27.01 26.11
N GLU A 21 17.35 -27.31 25.34
CA GLU A 21 16.82 -28.68 25.15
C GLU A 21 17.93 -29.62 24.62
N ASP A 22 18.69 -29.18 23.60
CA ASP A 22 19.75 -29.98 23.00
C ASP A 22 20.89 -30.26 24.00
N GLU A 23 21.39 -29.24 24.72
CA GLU A 23 22.46 -29.44 25.70
C GLU A 23 22.03 -30.27 26.91
N LEU A 24 20.81 -30.07 27.44
CA LEU A 24 20.30 -30.85 28.57
C LEU A 24 19.99 -32.31 28.18
N SER A 25 19.62 -32.56 26.92
CA SER A 25 19.34 -33.92 26.44
C SER A 25 20.60 -34.79 26.31
N LYS A 26 21.79 -34.18 26.20
CA LYS A 26 23.09 -34.87 26.13
C LYS A 26 23.53 -35.44 27.48
N ILE A 27 22.89 -35.03 28.58
CA ILE A 27 23.27 -35.45 29.92
C ILE A 27 22.87 -36.93 30.12
N PRO A 28 23.82 -37.82 30.48
CA PRO A 28 23.50 -39.21 30.77
C PRO A 28 22.46 -39.33 31.90
N GLY A 29 21.40 -40.10 31.66
CA GLY A 29 20.31 -40.29 32.62
C GLY A 29 19.10 -39.37 32.42
N VAL A 30 19.18 -38.41 31.49
CA VAL A 30 18.04 -37.60 31.04
C VAL A 30 17.25 -38.38 29.98
N THR A 31 15.96 -38.57 30.23
CA THR A 31 15.01 -39.27 29.34
C THR A 31 14.15 -38.32 28.50
N GLY A 32 14.09 -37.04 28.90
CA GLY A 32 13.36 -36.01 28.17
C GLY A 32 13.61 -34.63 28.77
N VAL A 33 13.48 -33.60 27.95
CA VAL A 33 13.64 -32.20 28.34
C VAL A 33 12.55 -31.37 27.68
N GLU A 34 11.89 -30.51 28.46
CA GLU A 34 10.99 -29.49 27.96
C GLU A 34 11.44 -28.11 28.45
N VAL A 35 11.82 -27.21 27.54
CA VAL A 35 12.23 -25.84 27.92
C VAL A 35 11.15 -24.85 27.50
N ASN A 36 10.82 -23.92 28.41
CA ASN A 36 9.85 -22.87 28.20
C ASN A 36 10.46 -21.49 28.44
N GLN A 37 10.73 -20.76 27.36
CA GLN A 37 11.34 -19.43 27.43
C GLN A 37 10.40 -18.40 28.05
N LYS A 38 9.08 -18.53 27.87
CA LYS A 38 8.10 -17.60 28.46
C LYS A 38 8.06 -17.69 29.98
N LYS A 39 8.31 -18.88 30.52
CA LYS A 39 8.36 -19.15 31.95
C LYS A 39 9.76 -19.02 32.54
N GLY A 40 10.81 -19.08 31.72
CA GLY A 40 12.18 -19.05 32.18
C GLY A 40 12.58 -20.34 32.90
N GLU A 41 12.04 -21.49 32.49
CA GLU A 41 12.27 -22.77 33.17
C GLU A 41 12.47 -23.92 32.17
N ALA A 42 13.29 -24.91 32.56
CA ALA A 42 13.42 -26.21 31.91
C ALA A 42 12.94 -27.32 32.83
N ILE A 43 12.14 -28.24 32.30
CA ILE A 43 11.67 -29.45 32.97
C ILE A 43 12.50 -30.62 32.43
N VAL A 44 13.31 -31.21 33.29
CA VAL A 44 14.17 -32.35 32.97
C VAL A 44 13.55 -33.62 33.58
N PHE A 45 13.37 -34.65 32.76
CA PHE A 45 12.85 -35.96 33.16
C PHE A 45 13.99 -36.98 33.27
N CYS A 46 14.21 -37.58 34.44
CA CYS A 46 15.31 -38.53 34.67
C CYS A 46 14.81 -39.96 34.97
N SER A 47 15.58 -40.96 34.54
CA SER A 47 15.22 -42.40 34.62
C SER A 47 15.40 -43.02 36.02
N ASN A 48 16.48 -42.73 36.75
CA ASN A 48 16.65 -42.89 38.21
C ASN A 48 18.12 -42.64 38.58
N THR A 49 18.35 -42.15 39.81
CA THR A 49 19.54 -41.42 40.34
C THR A 49 19.57 -39.95 39.90
N GLY A 50 19.65 -39.06 40.89
CA GLY A 50 19.59 -37.62 40.67
C GLY A 50 20.79 -37.18 39.84
N VAL A 51 20.52 -36.61 38.67
CA VAL A 51 21.55 -35.93 37.89
C VAL A 51 22.10 -34.79 38.75
N ASP A 52 23.43 -34.75 38.88
CA ASP A 52 24.15 -33.74 39.66
C ASP A 52 23.79 -32.33 39.16
N GLU A 53 23.52 -31.43 40.11
CA GLU A 53 23.16 -30.04 39.80
C GLU A 53 24.26 -29.29 39.06
N GLY A 54 25.53 -29.59 39.36
CA GLY A 54 26.68 -29.01 38.67
C GLY A 54 26.76 -29.44 37.20
N ILE A 55 26.34 -30.66 36.84
CA ILE A 55 26.30 -31.10 35.43
C ILE A 55 25.19 -30.37 34.66
N ILE A 56 24.03 -30.18 35.31
CA ILE A 56 22.93 -29.41 34.72
C ILE A 56 23.32 -27.94 34.57
N GLU A 57 23.96 -27.35 35.59
CA GLU A 57 24.47 -25.99 35.53
C GLU A 57 25.47 -25.84 34.38
N GLN A 58 26.43 -26.75 34.26
CA GLN A 58 27.41 -26.72 33.19
C GLN A 58 26.77 -26.83 31.80
N ALA A 59 25.73 -27.64 31.63
CA ALA A 59 25.00 -27.75 30.37
C ALA A 59 24.24 -26.44 30.04
N VAL A 60 23.62 -25.80 31.03
CA VAL A 60 22.96 -24.49 30.87
C VAL A 60 23.99 -23.39 30.52
N VAL A 61 25.17 -23.41 31.14
CA VAL A 61 26.28 -22.50 30.85
C VAL A 61 26.87 -22.75 29.46
N ASN A 62 27.03 -24.00 29.05
CA ASN A 62 27.47 -24.38 27.71
C ASN A 62 26.48 -23.92 26.62
N ALA A 63 25.18 -23.91 26.95
CA ALA A 63 24.15 -23.32 26.09
C ALA A 63 24.20 -21.78 26.05
N GLY A 64 25.02 -21.13 26.91
CA GLY A 64 25.22 -19.69 26.97
C GLY A 64 24.27 -18.96 27.93
N TYR A 65 23.69 -19.67 28.91
CA TYR A 65 22.71 -19.13 29.86
C TYR A 65 23.17 -19.29 31.31
N LEU A 66 22.45 -18.68 32.23
CA LEU A 66 22.71 -18.76 33.68
C LEU A 66 21.52 -19.40 34.38
N LEU A 67 21.75 -20.05 35.53
CA LEU A 67 20.67 -20.46 36.41
C LEU A 67 20.02 -19.26 37.09
N GLY A 68 18.70 -19.30 37.26
CA GLY A 68 17.94 -18.30 38.01
C GLY A 68 16.68 -17.80 37.32
N TYR A 69 15.95 -16.91 38.00
CA TYR A 69 14.73 -16.31 37.49
C TYR A 69 15.03 -14.97 36.80
N ASP A 70 14.42 -14.75 35.62
CA ASP A 70 14.41 -13.43 35.02
C ASP A 70 13.45 -12.51 35.79
N THR A 71 13.92 -11.32 36.17
CA THR A 71 13.06 -10.28 36.72
C THR A 71 12.14 -9.77 35.60
N LYS A 72 10.82 -9.72 35.84
CA LYS A 72 9.85 -9.24 34.84
C LYS A 72 10.19 -7.81 34.46
N LYS A 73 10.57 -7.58 33.20
CA LYS A 73 10.84 -6.23 32.67
C LYS A 73 9.59 -5.36 32.78
N PRO A 74 9.71 -4.09 33.20
CA PRO A 74 8.59 -3.17 33.29
C PRO A 74 8.04 -2.86 31.88
N TRP A 75 6.77 -2.45 31.82
CA TRP A 75 6.09 -2.10 30.57
C TRP A 75 6.68 -0.83 29.94
N PHE A 76 7.06 0.13 30.78
CA PHE A 76 7.75 1.36 30.41
C PHE A 76 9.16 1.35 30.96
N SER A 77 10.11 1.97 30.26
CA SER A 77 11.45 2.17 30.80
C SER A 77 11.37 3.01 32.07
N THR A 78 12.08 2.57 33.11
CA THR A 78 12.25 3.32 34.37
C THR A 78 13.43 4.28 34.32
N ASN A 79 14.22 4.23 33.24
CA ASN A 79 15.42 5.06 33.10
C ASN A 79 15.07 6.42 32.50
N ILE A 80 15.23 7.49 33.28
CA ILE A 80 14.93 8.87 32.84
C ILE A 80 15.77 9.29 31.62
N ASN A 81 16.98 8.75 31.46
CA ASN A 81 17.84 9.05 30.32
C ASN A 81 17.22 8.59 29.00
N ASP A 82 16.38 7.56 29.01
CA ASP A 82 15.71 7.12 27.79
C ASP A 82 14.74 8.20 27.29
N TYR A 83 13.97 8.81 28.20
CA TYR A 83 13.04 9.89 27.88
C TYR A 83 13.74 11.18 27.47
N ILE A 84 14.84 11.53 28.14
CA ILE A 84 15.66 12.70 27.77
C ILE A 84 16.19 12.54 26.35
N VAL A 85 16.79 11.38 26.04
CA VAL A 85 17.31 11.10 24.69
C VAL A 85 16.20 11.20 23.64
N LEU A 86 15.00 10.70 23.93
CA LEU A 86 13.86 10.77 23.00
C LEU A 86 13.36 12.21 22.82
N ALA A 87 13.29 12.99 23.90
CA ALA A 87 12.93 14.41 23.83
C ALA A 87 13.96 15.18 22.99
N THR A 88 15.26 14.95 23.21
CA THR A 88 16.34 15.55 22.40
C THR A 88 16.21 15.14 20.93
N CYS A 89 15.97 13.86 20.64
CA CYS A 89 15.75 13.39 19.27
C CYS A 89 14.54 14.07 18.61
N GLY A 90 13.43 14.22 19.34
CA GLY A 90 12.24 14.93 18.87
C GLY A 90 12.51 16.40 18.55
N ILE A 91 13.24 17.10 19.42
CA ILE A 91 13.65 18.49 19.18
C ILE A 91 14.54 18.60 17.94
N ILE A 92 15.53 17.71 17.80
CA ILE A 92 16.42 17.67 16.62
C ILE A 92 15.61 17.45 15.34
N LEU A 93 14.64 16.54 15.35
CA LEU A 93 13.75 16.30 14.19
C LEU A 93 12.94 17.54 13.83
N THR A 94 12.38 18.23 14.82
CA THR A 94 11.63 19.46 14.60
C THR A 94 12.51 20.55 14.00
N ILE A 95 13.72 20.76 14.53
CA ILE A 95 14.68 21.72 13.98
C ILE A 95 15.06 21.36 12.54
N LEU A 96 15.40 20.10 12.28
CA LEU A 96 15.73 19.63 10.94
C LEU A 96 14.58 19.82 9.96
N PHE A 97 13.34 19.61 10.40
CA PHE A 97 12.15 19.83 9.58
C PHE A 97 12.01 21.30 9.17
N PHE A 98 12.11 22.24 10.12
CA PHE A 98 12.05 23.67 9.83
C PHE A 98 13.20 24.12 8.92
N VAL A 99 14.43 23.66 9.20
CA VAL A 99 15.59 23.97 8.35
C VAL A 99 15.41 23.42 6.93
N ALA A 100 14.94 22.19 6.77
CA ALA A 100 14.67 21.61 5.45
C ALA A 100 13.54 22.34 4.70
N ASN A 101 12.54 22.84 5.42
CA ASN A 101 11.47 23.66 4.88
C ASN A 101 11.98 25.02 4.39
N ASP A 102 12.80 25.70 5.20
CA ASP A 102 13.37 27.01 4.89
C ASP A 102 14.40 26.94 3.74
N LEU A 103 15.21 25.88 3.70
CA LEU A 103 16.13 25.60 2.60
C LEU A 103 15.41 25.15 1.31
N GLY A 104 14.08 25.00 1.34
CA GLY A 104 13.30 24.60 0.17
C GLY A 104 13.55 23.16 -0.29
N VAL A 105 14.12 22.30 0.55
CA VAL A 105 14.43 20.90 0.22
C VAL A 105 13.15 20.16 -0.19
N PHE A 106 12.03 20.41 0.50
CA PHE A 106 10.74 19.81 0.15
C PHE A 106 10.22 20.25 -1.22
N LYS A 107 10.53 21.48 -1.67
CA LYS A 107 10.19 21.96 -3.02
C LYS A 107 11.06 21.29 -4.08
N LEU A 108 12.36 21.08 -3.80
CA LEU A 108 13.28 20.39 -4.69
C LEU A 108 12.97 18.89 -4.83
N VAL A 109 12.63 18.21 -3.73
CA VAL A 109 12.18 16.82 -3.73
C VAL A 109 10.87 16.68 -4.50
N SER A 110 9.92 17.60 -4.29
CA SER A 110 8.66 17.61 -5.04
C SER A 110 8.90 17.86 -6.54
N ALA A 111 9.81 18.77 -6.91
CA ALA A 111 10.19 19.02 -8.30
C ALA A 111 10.85 17.81 -8.99
N THR A 112 11.57 16.96 -8.24
CA THR A 112 12.21 15.74 -8.76
C THR A 112 11.23 14.55 -8.84
N SER A 113 10.15 14.57 -8.05
CA SER A 113 9.09 13.54 -8.06
C SER A 113 8.15 13.62 -9.27
N ASN A 114 8.36 14.58 -10.16
CA ASN A 114 7.42 14.94 -11.22
C ASN A 114 7.41 14.01 -12.45
N ASN A 115 8.21 12.93 -12.49
CA ASN A 115 8.24 11.99 -13.63
C ASN A 115 8.67 10.55 -13.23
N TYR A 116 7.90 9.83 -12.40
CA TYR A 116 8.19 8.42 -12.02
C TYR A 116 8.23 7.42 -13.19
N ALA A 117 7.84 7.80 -14.40
CA ALA A 117 7.92 6.94 -15.59
C ALA A 117 9.35 6.75 -16.12
N SER A 118 10.28 7.65 -15.78
CA SER A 118 11.67 7.54 -16.24
C SER A 118 12.52 6.77 -15.22
N LEU A 119 13.26 5.76 -15.70
CA LEU A 119 14.19 4.97 -14.86
C LEU A 119 15.21 5.85 -14.10
N PRO A 120 15.74 6.97 -14.65
CA PRO A 120 16.61 7.87 -13.89
C PRO A 120 15.95 8.46 -12.65
N ILE A 121 14.66 8.80 -12.70
CA ILE A 121 13.94 9.33 -11.54
C ILE A 121 13.69 8.23 -10.52
N VAL A 122 13.36 7.02 -10.96
CA VAL A 122 13.26 5.86 -10.07
C VAL A 122 14.60 5.60 -9.36
N PHE A 123 15.72 5.76 -10.06
CA PHE A 123 17.06 5.65 -9.47
C PHE A 123 17.30 6.75 -8.43
N LEU A 124 16.98 8.01 -8.73
CA LEU A 124 17.12 9.13 -7.81
C LEU A 124 16.25 8.96 -6.56
N VAL A 125 15.00 8.52 -6.73
CA VAL A 125 14.10 8.18 -5.62
C VAL A 125 14.70 7.04 -4.78
N GLY A 126 15.30 6.04 -5.44
CA GLY A 126 16.07 4.99 -4.78
C GLY A 126 17.26 5.54 -4.00
N LEU A 127 18.02 6.49 -4.55
CA LEU A 127 19.15 7.14 -3.89
C LEU A 127 18.70 7.93 -2.67
N THR A 128 17.64 8.72 -2.79
CA THR A 128 17.04 9.45 -1.67
C THR A 128 16.50 8.51 -0.60
N ALA A 129 15.80 7.43 -0.99
CA ALA A 129 15.36 6.38 -0.07
C ALA A 129 16.56 5.68 0.61
N GLY A 130 17.65 5.53 -0.15
CA GLY A 130 18.98 5.07 0.27
C GLY A 130 19.65 5.96 1.31
N LEU A 131 19.24 7.21 1.46
CA LEU A 131 19.75 8.14 2.50
C LEU A 131 18.69 8.47 3.56
N SER A 132 17.50 7.89 3.42
CA SER A 132 16.34 8.13 4.27
C SER A 132 16.26 7.14 5.43
N THR A 133 15.19 7.24 6.23
CA THR A 133 14.92 6.44 7.42
C THR A 133 14.71 4.96 7.14
N CYS A 134 14.37 4.58 5.90
CA CYS A 134 14.35 3.17 5.49
C CYS A 134 15.73 2.50 5.63
N MET A 135 16.83 3.27 5.61
CA MET A 135 18.17 2.79 5.96
C MET A 135 18.32 2.41 7.42
N ALA A 136 17.59 3.01 8.33
CA ALA A 136 17.76 2.66 9.73
C ALA A 136 17.21 1.26 10.03
N LEU A 137 16.08 0.90 9.41
CA LEU A 137 15.52 -0.45 9.49
C LEU A 137 16.35 -1.46 8.71
N VAL A 138 16.59 -1.21 7.42
CA VAL A 138 17.30 -2.18 6.57
C VAL A 138 18.79 -2.21 6.89
N GLY A 139 19.40 -1.06 7.16
CA GLY A 139 20.79 -0.94 7.59
C GLY A 139 21.01 -1.55 8.97
N GLY A 140 20.05 -1.47 9.90
CA GLY A 140 20.11 -2.20 11.17
C GLY A 140 20.11 -3.72 10.98
N LEU A 141 19.30 -4.23 10.04
CA LEU A 141 19.24 -5.64 9.68
C LEU A 141 20.57 -6.13 9.07
N VAL A 142 21.09 -5.37 8.10
CA VAL A 142 22.39 -5.61 7.46
C VAL A 142 23.52 -5.56 8.49
N LEU A 143 23.50 -4.56 9.38
CA LEU A 143 24.50 -4.40 10.42
C LEU A 143 24.46 -5.54 11.42
N GLY A 144 23.29 -5.99 11.85
CA GLY A 144 23.16 -7.14 12.75
C GLY A 144 23.76 -8.41 12.14
N ALA A 145 23.54 -8.63 10.83
CA ALA A 145 24.14 -9.75 10.11
C ALA A 145 25.66 -9.61 9.97
N SER A 146 26.16 -8.42 9.61
CA SER A 146 27.59 -8.16 9.42
C SER A 146 28.39 -8.11 10.72
N ALA A 147 27.81 -7.57 11.80
CA ALA A 147 28.43 -7.54 13.13
C ALA A 147 28.68 -8.96 13.65
N ARG A 148 27.70 -9.86 13.49
CA ARG A 148 27.86 -11.27 13.83
C ARG A 148 28.92 -11.98 12.99
N PHE A 149 29.06 -11.60 11.73
CA PHE A 149 30.12 -12.11 10.87
C PHE A 149 31.50 -11.61 11.31
N ALA A 150 31.63 -10.32 11.61
CA ALA A 150 32.87 -9.67 12.02
C ALA A 150 33.36 -10.12 13.41
N GLU A 151 32.44 -10.33 14.35
CA GLU A 151 32.74 -10.81 15.71
C GLU A 151 33.30 -12.24 15.70
N LYS A 152 32.81 -13.09 14.78
CA LYS A 152 33.27 -14.48 14.64
C LYS A 152 34.49 -14.65 13.73
N HIS A 153 34.79 -13.65 12.89
CA HIS A 153 35.99 -13.59 12.04
C HIS A 153 36.85 -12.35 12.35
N PRO A 154 37.45 -12.27 13.55
CA PRO A 154 38.19 -11.09 13.99
C PRO A 154 39.39 -10.77 13.06
N THR A 155 40.04 -11.81 12.51
CA THR A 155 41.21 -11.71 11.61
C THR A 155 40.86 -11.55 10.12
N ALA A 156 39.58 -11.53 9.74
CA ALA A 156 39.19 -11.35 8.35
C ALA A 156 39.54 -9.96 7.82
N THR A 157 39.95 -9.89 6.56
CA THR A 157 40.29 -8.64 5.88
C THR A 157 39.08 -7.72 5.75
N PRO A 158 39.26 -6.39 5.63
CA PRO A 158 38.15 -5.45 5.46
C PRO A 158 37.23 -5.83 4.29
N LEU A 159 37.79 -6.35 3.20
CA LEU A 159 37.05 -6.80 2.02
C LEU A 159 36.21 -8.06 2.30
N GLN A 160 36.73 -9.00 3.11
CA GLN A 160 35.96 -10.17 3.54
C GLN A 160 34.83 -9.78 4.48
N LYS A 161 35.06 -8.81 5.38
CA LYS A 161 34.02 -8.24 6.25
C LYS A 161 32.93 -7.47 5.48
N PHE A 162 33.23 -7.05 4.24
CA PHE A 162 32.28 -6.37 3.36
C PHE A 162 31.45 -7.32 2.47
N LYS A 163 31.91 -8.55 2.23
CA LYS A 163 31.17 -9.56 1.44
C LYS A 163 29.69 -9.73 1.85
N PRO A 164 29.33 -9.68 3.16
CA PRO A 164 27.93 -9.77 3.56
C PRO A 164 27.03 -8.68 3.00
N HIS A 165 27.54 -7.45 2.93
CA HIS A 165 26.80 -6.33 2.37
C HIS A 165 26.55 -6.53 0.87
N LEU A 166 27.52 -7.12 0.16
CA LEU A 166 27.39 -7.40 -1.27
C LEU A 166 26.35 -8.48 -1.56
N PHE A 167 26.42 -9.63 -0.88
CA PHE A 167 25.43 -10.70 -1.05
C PHE A 167 24.02 -10.26 -0.65
N PHE A 168 23.91 -9.43 0.40
CA PHE A 168 22.65 -8.84 0.81
C PHE A 168 22.04 -7.96 -0.29
N ASN A 169 22.81 -6.98 -0.80
CA ASN A 169 22.31 -6.07 -1.84
C ASN A 169 22.06 -6.79 -3.16
N LEU A 170 22.83 -7.83 -3.50
CA LEU A 170 22.58 -8.65 -4.68
C LEU A 170 21.26 -9.43 -4.56
N GLY A 171 21.01 -10.04 -3.40
CA GLY A 171 19.73 -10.72 -3.12
C GLY A 171 18.54 -9.76 -3.16
N ARG A 172 18.72 -8.55 -2.63
CA ARG A 172 17.73 -7.46 -2.72
C ARG A 172 17.47 -7.07 -4.17
N LEU A 173 18.49 -6.77 -4.96
CA LEU A 173 18.36 -6.35 -6.36
C LEU A 173 17.62 -7.40 -7.21
N LEU A 174 18.03 -8.66 -7.12
CA LEU A 174 17.42 -9.75 -7.86
C LEU A 174 15.97 -10.00 -7.43
N SER A 175 15.70 -10.00 -6.12
CA SER A 175 14.34 -10.22 -5.62
C SER A 175 13.41 -9.08 -5.99
N TYR A 176 13.88 -7.82 -5.92
CA TYR A 176 13.08 -6.66 -6.32
C TYR A 176 12.76 -6.70 -7.81
N PHE A 177 13.74 -7.03 -8.67
CA PHE A 177 13.51 -7.18 -10.10
C PHE A 177 12.46 -8.27 -10.39
N VAL A 178 12.62 -9.47 -9.81
CA VAL A 178 11.71 -10.60 -10.06
C VAL A 178 10.33 -10.37 -9.46
N LEU A 179 10.24 -10.01 -8.18
CA LEU A 179 8.98 -9.77 -7.50
C LEU A 179 8.26 -8.54 -8.07
N GLY A 180 9.02 -7.51 -8.49
CA GLY A 180 8.53 -6.36 -9.23
C GLY A 180 7.83 -6.74 -10.53
N GLY A 181 8.44 -7.64 -11.30
CA GLY A 181 7.81 -8.16 -12.51
C GLY A 181 6.56 -8.99 -12.23
N ILE A 182 6.57 -9.79 -11.15
CA ILE A 182 5.40 -10.56 -10.72
C ILE A 182 4.24 -9.64 -10.34
N ILE A 183 4.48 -8.60 -9.54
CA ILE A 183 3.41 -7.67 -9.11
C ILE A 183 2.96 -6.76 -10.25
N GLY A 184 3.85 -6.41 -11.18
CA GLY A 184 3.50 -5.68 -12.40
C GLY A 184 2.65 -6.52 -13.36
N TYR A 185 2.97 -7.80 -13.52
CA TYR A 185 2.11 -8.76 -14.21
C TYR A 185 0.76 -8.89 -13.51
N ALA A 186 0.75 -9.05 -12.18
CA ALA A 186 -0.48 -9.13 -11.39
C ALA A 186 -1.39 -7.91 -11.55
N GLY A 187 -0.79 -6.73 -11.71
CA GLY A 187 -1.52 -5.49 -12.01
C GLY A 187 -2.35 -5.50 -13.29
N SER A 188 -1.99 -6.33 -14.28
CA SER A 188 -2.75 -6.42 -15.55
C SER A 188 -4.12 -7.07 -15.41
N PHE A 189 -4.34 -7.89 -14.37
CA PHE A 189 -5.59 -8.61 -14.12
C PHE A 189 -6.17 -8.40 -12.72
N PHE A 190 -5.40 -7.87 -11.77
CA PHE A 190 -5.78 -7.76 -10.36
C PHE A 190 -5.78 -6.29 -9.90
N GLN A 191 -6.90 -5.61 -10.10
CA GLN A 191 -7.12 -4.28 -9.51
C GLN A 191 -7.68 -4.42 -8.09
N LEU A 192 -6.81 -4.36 -7.08
CA LEU A 192 -7.23 -4.36 -5.67
C LEU A 192 -8.17 -3.19 -5.39
N SER A 193 -9.26 -3.43 -4.67
CA SER A 193 -10.18 -2.36 -4.27
C SER A 193 -9.45 -1.34 -3.37
N PRO A 194 -9.81 -0.05 -3.41
CA PRO A 194 -9.24 0.96 -2.51
C PRO A 194 -9.33 0.59 -1.03
N THR A 195 -10.45 -0.03 -0.64
CA THR A 195 -10.66 -0.50 0.73
C THR A 195 -9.68 -1.61 1.10
N THR A 196 -9.44 -2.57 0.20
CA THR A 196 -8.42 -3.62 0.41
C THR A 196 -7.03 -3.02 0.54
N LEU A 197 -6.69 -2.04 -0.31
CA LEU A 197 -5.41 -1.33 -0.26
C LEU A 197 -5.28 -0.54 1.06
N GLY A 198 -6.35 0.11 1.52
CA GLY A 198 -6.38 0.83 2.79
C GLY A 198 -6.17 -0.07 4.00
N ILE A 199 -6.88 -1.21 4.07
CA ILE A 199 -6.73 -2.22 5.13
C ILE A 199 -5.30 -2.78 5.14
N LEU A 200 -4.75 -3.11 3.98
CA LEU A 200 -3.38 -3.60 3.86
C LEU A 200 -2.37 -2.56 4.36
N THR A 201 -2.53 -1.29 3.97
CA THR A 201 -1.66 -0.18 4.41
C THR A 201 -1.75 0.05 5.92
N ILE A 202 -2.95 -0.07 6.52
CA ILE A 202 -3.13 0.00 7.98
C ILE A 202 -2.42 -1.16 8.68
N ALA A 203 -2.61 -2.39 8.21
CA ALA A 203 -1.97 -3.58 8.79
C ALA A 203 -0.45 -3.46 8.75
N VAL A 204 0.07 -3.00 7.62
CA VAL A 204 1.48 -2.68 7.40
C VAL A 204 1.95 -1.57 8.35
N GLY A 205 1.20 -0.48 8.50
CA GLY A 205 1.47 0.58 9.47
C GLY A 205 1.54 0.05 10.90
N GLY A 206 0.69 -0.92 11.27
CA GLY A 206 0.72 -1.59 12.56
C GLY A 206 2.02 -2.37 12.81
N VAL A 207 2.52 -3.10 11.81
CA VAL A 207 3.82 -3.79 11.88
C VAL A 207 4.96 -2.78 12.01
N MET A 208 4.96 -1.70 11.22
CA MET A 208 5.94 -0.63 11.33
C MET A 208 5.93 0.01 12.72
N LEU A 209 4.74 0.26 13.28
CA LEU A 209 4.58 0.83 14.61
C LEU A 209 5.21 -0.07 15.66
N LEU A 210 4.94 -1.38 15.61
CA LEU A 210 5.54 -2.35 16.52
C LEU A 210 7.07 -2.34 16.44
N LEU A 211 7.63 -2.37 15.22
CA LEU A 211 9.10 -2.34 15.02
C LEU A 211 9.72 -1.02 15.49
N GLY A 212 9.08 0.12 15.20
CA GLY A 212 9.51 1.43 15.66
C GLY A 212 9.53 1.52 17.19
N LEU A 213 8.48 1.04 17.86
CA LEU A 213 8.39 1.00 19.33
C LEU A 213 9.41 0.04 19.96
N GLN A 214 9.81 -1.04 19.26
CA GLN A 214 10.89 -1.91 19.70
C GLN A 214 12.25 -1.19 19.64
N LEU A 215 12.49 -0.38 18.60
CA LEU A 215 13.74 0.37 18.40
C LEU A 215 13.89 1.57 19.35
N THR A 216 12.79 2.15 19.86
CA THR A 216 12.88 3.25 20.84
C THR A 216 13.29 2.78 22.24
N GLU A 217 13.25 1.46 22.52
CA GLU A 217 13.51 0.85 23.83
C GLU A 217 12.62 1.39 24.98
N LEU A 218 11.62 2.22 24.69
CA LEU A 218 10.67 2.79 25.65
C LEU A 218 9.84 1.74 26.36
N PHE A 219 9.61 0.61 25.68
CA PHE A 219 8.80 -0.49 26.15
C PHE A 219 9.70 -1.73 26.30
N PRO A 220 10.44 -1.89 27.41
CA PRO A 220 11.39 -2.99 27.63
C PRO A 220 10.77 -4.38 27.48
N ARG A 221 9.46 -4.48 27.73
CA ARG A 221 8.69 -5.71 27.50
C ARG A 221 8.44 -5.97 26.01
N LEU A 222 8.13 -4.93 25.23
CA LEU A 222 7.89 -5.04 23.79
C LEU A 222 9.17 -5.33 23.01
N SER A 223 10.31 -4.71 23.40
CA SER A 223 11.62 -4.99 22.80
C SER A 223 12.11 -6.41 23.06
N SER A 224 11.62 -7.07 24.12
CA SER A 224 11.89 -8.49 24.39
C SER A 224 10.97 -9.46 23.64
N MET A 225 9.92 -8.97 22.97
CA MET A 225 9.03 -9.82 22.17
C MET A 225 9.64 -10.13 20.80
N ASN A 226 10.24 -11.30 20.68
CA ASN A 226 10.73 -11.81 19.39
C ASN A 226 9.67 -12.75 18.78
N ILE A 227 9.05 -12.34 17.67
CA ILE A 227 8.19 -13.22 16.86
C ILE A 227 9.12 -14.23 16.19
N THR A 228 9.19 -15.43 16.75
CA THR A 228 10.01 -16.54 16.23
C THR A 228 9.10 -17.59 15.59
N LEU A 229 9.61 -18.27 14.57
CA LEU A 229 8.86 -19.31 13.87
C LEU A 229 8.48 -20.46 14.83
N PRO A 230 7.26 -21.04 14.72
CA PRO A 230 6.87 -22.23 15.49
C PRO A 230 7.86 -23.39 15.31
N LYS A 231 8.10 -24.17 16.37
CA LYS A 231 9.07 -25.29 16.38
C LYS A 231 8.87 -26.26 15.21
N GLY A 232 7.61 -26.57 14.85
CA GLY A 232 7.29 -27.43 13.70
C GLY A 232 7.74 -26.84 12.37
N ILE A 233 7.47 -25.55 12.14
CA ILE A 233 7.84 -24.85 10.91
C ILE A 233 9.36 -24.73 10.80
N ALA A 234 10.04 -24.36 11.89
CA ALA A 234 11.49 -24.28 11.93
C ALA A 234 12.17 -25.63 11.60
N ARG A 235 11.62 -26.74 12.09
CA ARG A 235 12.12 -28.09 11.80
C ARG A 235 11.86 -28.50 10.34
N THR A 236 10.70 -28.15 9.77
CA THR A 236 10.37 -28.42 8.36
C THR A 236 11.22 -27.62 7.37
N PHE A 237 11.65 -26.40 7.72
CA PHE A 237 12.59 -25.61 6.91
C PHE A 237 14.06 -26.02 7.09
N GLY A 238 14.33 -27.15 7.76
CA GLY A 238 15.69 -27.67 7.93
C GLY A 238 16.58 -26.78 8.81
N ILE A 239 15.98 -25.95 9.68
CA ILE A 239 16.69 -25.20 10.72
C ILE A 239 17.07 -26.18 11.84
N GLN A 240 17.91 -27.17 11.52
CA GLN A 240 18.49 -28.10 12.49
C GLN A 240 19.63 -27.41 13.24
N GLU A 241 19.29 -26.96 14.46
CA GLU A 241 19.91 -27.17 15.79
C GLU A 241 21.42 -27.30 16.01
N HIS A 242 22.28 -27.43 15.00
CA HIS A 242 23.71 -27.21 15.23
C HIS A 242 24.01 -25.71 15.17
N SER A 243 24.07 -25.08 16.34
CA SER A 243 24.61 -23.74 16.64
C SER A 243 26.11 -23.58 16.30
N LYS A 244 26.53 -24.20 15.20
CA LYS A 244 27.77 -23.96 14.46
C LYS A 244 27.50 -23.70 12.97
N LYS A 245 26.25 -23.64 12.49
CA LYS A 245 25.97 -23.25 11.11
C LYS A 245 26.23 -21.77 10.91
N GLU A 246 27.41 -21.54 10.33
CA GLU A 246 27.97 -20.34 9.76
C GLU A 246 26.96 -19.31 9.25
N TYR A 247 27.38 -18.06 9.33
CA TYR A 247 27.01 -17.08 8.32
C TYR A 247 27.20 -17.71 6.93
N SER A 248 26.10 -17.97 6.23
CA SER A 248 26.13 -18.41 4.84
C SER A 248 25.79 -17.21 3.95
N HIS A 249 26.55 -17.03 2.88
CA HIS A 249 26.22 -16.07 1.82
C HIS A 249 24.74 -16.20 1.38
N LYS A 250 24.20 -17.43 1.42
CA LYS A 250 22.79 -17.73 1.13
C LYS A 250 21.83 -17.02 2.10
N ASN A 251 22.12 -17.01 3.40
CA ASN A 251 21.27 -16.35 4.39
C ASN A 251 21.27 -14.83 4.21
N SER A 252 22.45 -14.24 3.95
CA SER A 252 22.58 -12.79 3.67
C SER A 252 21.81 -12.40 2.41
N PHE A 253 21.90 -13.22 1.36
CA PHE A 253 21.18 -13.05 0.10
C PHE A 253 19.65 -13.13 0.30
N ILE A 254 19.18 -14.16 1.00
CA ILE A 254 17.76 -14.36 1.29
C ILE A 254 17.21 -13.21 2.15
N MET A 255 17.96 -12.79 3.16
CA MET A 255 17.60 -11.66 4.03
C MET A 255 17.45 -10.36 3.23
N GLY A 256 18.34 -10.11 2.27
CA GLY A 256 18.22 -9.01 1.32
C GLY A 256 16.98 -9.12 0.42
N GLY A 257 16.65 -10.33 -0.04
CA GLY A 257 15.44 -10.56 -0.82
C GLY A 257 14.15 -10.28 -0.05
N PHE A 258 14.09 -10.66 1.22
CA PHE A 258 12.94 -10.41 2.08
C PHE A 258 12.70 -8.93 2.39
N THR A 259 13.66 -8.03 2.12
CA THR A 259 13.41 -6.60 2.30
C THR A 259 12.32 -6.07 1.37
N PHE A 260 11.98 -6.79 0.30
CA PHE A 260 10.85 -6.45 -0.56
C PHE A 260 9.53 -6.41 0.21
N PHE A 261 9.37 -7.27 1.21
CA PHE A 261 8.17 -7.33 2.05
C PHE A 261 8.25 -6.40 3.25
N LEU A 262 9.36 -5.67 3.43
CA LEU A 262 9.48 -4.71 4.51
C LEU A 262 8.67 -3.46 4.17
N PRO A 263 7.78 -3.04 5.09
CA PRO A 263 6.97 -1.87 4.85
C PRO A 263 7.80 -0.58 4.98
N CYS A 264 8.22 -0.04 3.84
CA CYS A 264 8.87 1.28 3.72
C CYS A 264 8.04 2.11 2.74
N GLY A 265 7.70 3.36 3.08
CA GLY A 265 6.83 4.21 2.26
C GLY A 265 7.31 4.38 0.82
N PHE A 266 8.63 4.58 0.62
CA PHE A 266 9.22 4.65 -0.73
C PHE A 266 9.10 3.32 -1.49
N THR A 267 9.31 2.18 -0.82
CA THR A 267 9.18 0.86 -1.45
C THR A 267 7.71 0.58 -1.81
N GLN A 268 6.77 0.94 -0.94
CA GLN A 268 5.33 0.83 -1.20
C GLN A 268 4.88 1.69 -2.38
N ALA A 269 5.36 2.94 -2.47
CA ALA A 269 5.04 3.83 -3.59
C ALA A 269 5.49 3.22 -4.92
N MET A 270 6.72 2.71 -4.98
CA MET A 270 7.22 2.03 -6.17
C MET A 270 6.47 0.72 -6.43
N GLN A 271 6.05 -0.04 -5.40
CA GLN A 271 5.33 -1.31 -5.55
C GLN A 271 3.94 -1.07 -6.11
N LEU A 272 3.28 -0.01 -5.62
CA LEU A 272 2.00 0.43 -6.15
C LEU A 272 2.14 0.91 -7.59
N PHE A 273 3.21 1.64 -7.93
CA PHE A 273 3.50 2.03 -9.32
C PHE A 273 3.75 0.81 -10.21
N ALA A 274 4.54 -0.17 -9.76
CA ALA A 274 4.79 -1.41 -10.48
C ALA A 274 3.47 -2.15 -10.76
N ILE A 275 2.59 -2.29 -9.76
CA ILE A 275 1.24 -2.85 -9.94
C ILE A 275 0.42 -2.00 -10.92
N ALA A 276 0.41 -0.68 -10.76
CA ALA A 276 -0.36 0.22 -11.61
C ALA A 276 0.11 0.22 -13.07
N SER A 277 1.39 -0.09 -13.33
CA SER A 277 1.95 -0.16 -14.68
C SER A 277 1.33 -1.29 -15.52
N GLY A 278 0.76 -2.33 -14.89
CA GLY A 278 0.17 -3.48 -15.57
C GLY A 278 1.12 -4.25 -16.50
N SER A 279 2.44 -3.98 -16.42
CA SER A 279 3.47 -4.55 -17.29
C SER A 279 4.53 -5.25 -16.45
N PRO A 280 4.84 -6.53 -16.70
CA PRO A 280 5.89 -7.24 -15.99
C PRO A 280 7.26 -6.57 -16.16
N MET A 281 7.58 -6.11 -17.38
CA MET A 281 8.88 -5.51 -17.66
C MET A 281 9.03 -4.15 -16.95
N THR A 282 7.98 -3.32 -17.02
CA THR A 282 7.98 -2.02 -16.35
C THR A 282 8.08 -2.19 -14.83
N GLY A 283 7.30 -3.10 -14.24
CA GLY A 283 7.38 -3.41 -12.81
C GLY A 283 8.75 -3.94 -12.37
N ALA A 284 9.37 -4.82 -13.17
CA ALA A 284 10.70 -5.38 -12.89
C ALA A 284 11.79 -4.30 -12.93
N LEU A 285 11.80 -3.48 -13.99
CA LEU A 285 12.77 -2.40 -14.15
C LEU A 285 12.62 -1.32 -13.08
N THR A 286 11.39 -0.90 -12.77
CA THR A 286 11.15 0.07 -11.70
C THR A 286 11.71 -0.44 -10.37
N MET A 287 11.39 -1.68 -9.99
CA MET A 287 11.86 -2.24 -8.73
C MET A 287 13.37 -2.48 -8.70
N GLY A 288 13.94 -3.00 -9.79
CA GLY A 288 15.36 -3.25 -9.91
C GLY A 288 16.17 -1.96 -9.82
N VAL A 289 15.78 -0.93 -10.58
CA VAL A 289 16.45 0.38 -10.56
C VAL A 289 16.28 1.08 -9.22
N PHE A 290 15.11 0.98 -8.59
CA PHE A 290 14.91 1.47 -7.22
C PHE A 290 15.85 0.80 -6.22
N ALA A 291 15.95 -0.54 -6.26
CA ALA A 291 16.87 -1.29 -5.40
C ALA A 291 18.33 -0.91 -5.65
N LEU A 292 18.72 -0.72 -6.92
CA LEU A 292 20.04 -0.25 -7.30
C LEU A 292 20.32 1.15 -6.75
N GLY A 293 19.37 2.07 -6.83
CA GLY A 293 19.48 3.42 -6.25
C GLY A 293 19.66 3.40 -4.74
N THR A 294 19.04 2.45 -4.03
CA THR A 294 19.20 2.32 -2.56
C THR A 294 20.53 1.71 -2.13
N ALA A 295 21.27 1.05 -3.04
CA ALA A 295 22.47 0.30 -2.71
C ALA A 295 23.64 1.18 -2.20
N PRO A 296 23.99 2.33 -2.81
CA PRO A 296 25.05 3.21 -2.29
C PRO A 296 24.84 3.62 -0.83
N GLY A 297 23.60 3.91 -0.45
CA GLY A 297 23.22 4.23 0.92
C GLY A 297 23.44 3.08 1.90
N LEU A 298 22.94 1.89 1.56
CA LEU A 298 23.09 0.67 2.40
C LEU A 298 24.55 0.24 2.55
N LEU A 299 25.31 0.33 1.47
CA LEU A 299 26.74 0.05 1.47
C LEU A 299 27.50 1.10 2.30
N GLY A 300 27.09 2.37 2.23
CA GLY A 300 27.62 3.46 3.04
C GLY A 300 27.40 3.27 4.54
N VAL A 301 26.22 2.80 4.95
CA VAL A 301 25.95 2.43 6.36
C VAL A 301 26.88 1.31 6.81
N GLY A 302 27.15 0.30 5.97
CA GLY A 302 28.15 -0.73 6.25
C GLY A 302 29.55 -0.18 6.55
N GLY A 303 29.96 0.88 5.85
CA GLY A 303 31.20 1.61 6.12
C GLY A 303 31.17 2.41 7.43
N LEU A 304 30.13 3.22 7.65
CA LEU A 304 29.97 4.05 8.87
C LEU A 304 29.95 3.23 10.16
N THR A 305 29.42 2.00 10.11
CA THR A 305 29.31 1.14 11.28
C THR A 305 30.66 0.60 11.79
N SER A 306 31.72 0.64 10.98
CA SER A 306 33.08 0.41 11.47
C SER A 306 33.56 1.49 12.46
N VAL A 307 32.98 2.69 12.37
CA VAL A 307 33.33 3.88 13.16
C VAL A 307 32.33 4.12 14.30
N MET A 308 31.07 3.70 14.13
CA MET A 308 30.01 3.88 15.12
C MET A 308 30.04 2.76 16.19
N LYS A 309 30.66 3.01 17.34
CA LYS A 309 30.64 2.08 18.50
C LYS A 309 29.95 2.69 19.73
N GLY A 310 29.26 1.85 20.50
CA GLY A 310 28.75 2.19 21.83
C GLY A 310 27.53 3.11 21.83
N VAL A 311 27.62 4.24 22.55
CA VAL A 311 26.50 5.14 22.86
C VAL A 311 25.86 5.73 21.61
N PHE A 312 26.66 6.03 20.57
CA PHE A 312 26.15 6.63 19.33
C PHE A 312 25.20 5.69 18.57
N ALA A 313 25.49 4.38 18.52
CA ALA A 313 24.62 3.41 17.88
C ALA A 313 23.28 3.29 18.63
N LYS A 314 23.31 3.30 19.97
CA LYS A 314 22.10 3.27 20.81
C LYS A 314 21.21 4.50 20.56
N THR A 315 21.81 5.69 20.52
CA THR A 315 21.08 6.94 20.22
C THR A 315 20.54 6.94 18.79
N PHE A 316 21.30 6.45 17.81
CA PHE A 316 20.87 6.33 16.42
C PHE A 316 19.64 5.43 16.27
N PHE A 317 19.61 4.25 16.89
CA PHE A 317 18.45 3.36 16.81
C PHE A 317 17.21 3.93 17.50
N LYS A 318 17.36 4.66 18.61
CA LYS A 318 16.25 5.38 19.26
C LYS A 318 15.68 6.49 18.37
N PHE A 319 16.56 7.29 17.76
CA PHE A 319 16.18 8.31 16.81
C PHE A 319 15.43 7.71 15.61
N ALA A 320 15.98 6.65 15.02
CA ALA A 320 15.36 5.90 13.95
C ALA A 320 13.98 5.33 14.35
N GLY A 321 13.88 4.77 15.55
CA GLY A 321 12.62 4.27 16.11
C GLY A 321 11.54 5.34 16.16
N ILE A 322 11.86 6.56 16.63
CA ILE A 322 10.91 7.70 16.62
C ILE A 322 10.43 7.99 15.21
N VAL A 323 11.34 8.09 14.24
CA VAL A 323 10.94 8.41 12.86
C VAL A 323 10.08 7.30 12.24
N VAL A 324 10.41 6.03 12.50
CA VAL A 324 9.61 4.90 12.05
C VAL A 324 8.21 4.92 12.68
N VAL A 325 8.09 5.28 13.96
CA VAL A 325 6.79 5.45 14.64
C VAL A 325 5.97 6.56 13.96
N LEU A 326 6.58 7.72 13.68
CA LEU A 326 5.89 8.82 12.97
C LEU A 326 5.42 8.39 11.58
N LEU A 327 6.27 7.69 10.81
CA LEU A 327 5.90 7.15 9.50
C LEU A 327 4.83 6.06 9.58
N ALA A 328 4.82 5.27 10.65
CA ALA A 328 3.80 4.25 10.87
C ALA A 328 2.42 4.88 11.09
N PHE A 329 2.33 5.92 11.92
CA PHE A 329 1.09 6.69 12.09
C PHE A 329 0.64 7.37 10.80
N PHE A 330 1.59 7.96 10.05
CA PHE A 330 1.31 8.55 8.74
C PHE A 330 0.74 7.53 7.74
N ASN A 331 1.36 6.35 7.63
CA ASN A 331 0.86 5.26 6.78
C ASN A 331 -0.52 4.76 7.23
N MET A 332 -0.75 4.64 8.54
CA MET A 332 -2.04 4.20 9.07
C MET A 332 -3.15 5.21 8.78
N PHE A 333 -2.85 6.51 8.89
CA PHE A 333 -3.78 7.59 8.53
C PHE A 333 -4.10 7.59 7.03
N ASN A 334 -3.09 7.44 6.18
CA ASN A 334 -3.24 7.32 4.73
C ASN A 334 -4.07 6.08 4.33
N GLY A 335 -3.80 4.93 4.96
CA GLY A 335 -4.57 3.71 4.77
C GLY A 335 -6.04 3.89 5.19
N TYR A 336 -6.29 4.57 6.30
CA TYR A 336 -7.63 4.93 6.75
C TYR A 336 -8.38 5.78 5.71
N ASN A 337 -7.72 6.80 5.12
CA ASN A 337 -8.32 7.61 4.06
C ASN A 337 -8.73 6.78 2.83
N LEU A 338 -7.92 5.78 2.45
CA LEU A 338 -8.23 4.88 1.34
C LEU A 338 -9.44 3.97 1.59
N THR A 339 -9.78 3.68 2.85
CA THR A 339 -10.95 2.84 3.17
C THR A 339 -12.27 3.53 2.90
N GLY A 340 -12.31 4.87 2.90
CA GLY A 340 -13.53 5.65 2.77
C GLY A 340 -14.47 5.58 3.99
N LEU A 341 -14.02 5.00 5.11
CA LEU A 341 -14.80 4.98 6.36
C LEU A 341 -14.88 6.39 6.93
N ASN A 342 -16.09 6.87 7.19
CA ASN A 342 -16.31 8.12 7.92
C ASN A 342 -16.43 7.77 9.41
N ILE A 343 -15.46 8.15 10.24
CA ILE A 343 -15.68 8.19 11.69
C ILE A 343 -16.59 9.39 11.94
N ASP A 344 -17.89 9.11 11.95
CA ASP A 344 -18.98 10.06 12.18
C ASP A 344 -18.96 10.65 13.62
N VAL A 345 -18.12 10.10 14.50
CA VAL A 345 -18.01 10.47 15.92
C VAL A 345 -17.43 11.87 16.14
N LEU A 346 -16.60 12.37 15.21
CA LEU A 346 -16.06 13.75 15.27
C LEU A 346 -16.80 14.73 14.35
N SER A 347 -17.62 14.20 13.42
CA SER A 347 -18.47 15.00 12.54
C SER A 347 -19.73 15.44 13.28
N ALA A 348 -20.28 14.62 14.18
CA ALA A 348 -21.45 15.00 14.99
C ALA A 348 -21.24 16.28 15.82
N PHE A 349 -19.99 16.61 16.20
CA PHE A 349 -19.66 17.87 16.88
C PHE A 349 -19.47 19.07 15.93
N ASN A 350 -19.20 18.83 14.64
CA ASN A 350 -18.96 19.86 13.63
C ASN A 350 -20.09 19.98 12.58
N SER A 351 -21.16 19.18 12.67
CA SER A 351 -22.33 19.19 11.79
C SER A 351 -23.23 20.45 11.92
N ARG A 352 -22.67 21.58 12.34
CA ARG A 352 -23.18 22.90 11.94
C ARG A 352 -22.44 23.36 10.69
N VAL A 353 -22.53 22.58 9.62
CA VAL A 353 -22.17 23.08 8.29
C VAL A 353 -23.25 24.09 7.95
N ASN A 354 -22.95 25.37 8.15
CA ASN A 354 -23.74 26.45 7.59
C ASN A 354 -23.85 26.20 6.08
N ALA A 355 -25.08 25.99 5.62
CA ALA A 355 -25.40 25.90 4.20
C ALA A 355 -25.23 27.28 3.56
N GLN A 356 -23.98 27.68 3.33
CA GLN A 356 -23.68 28.82 2.48
C GLN A 356 -23.50 28.27 1.06
N SER A 357 -24.59 28.35 0.30
CA SER A 357 -24.84 27.65 -0.97
C SER A 357 -24.06 28.18 -2.18
N ASN A 358 -23.05 29.02 -1.98
CA ASN A 358 -22.26 29.62 -3.06
C ASN A 358 -20.78 29.31 -2.85
N ASP A 359 -20.32 28.19 -3.39
CA ASP A 359 -18.91 27.88 -3.54
C ASP A 359 -18.38 28.56 -4.81
N PRO A 360 -17.37 29.44 -4.73
CA PRO A 360 -16.83 30.13 -5.91
C PRO A 360 -16.19 29.18 -6.94
N ASN A 361 -15.92 27.92 -6.56
CA ASN A 361 -15.28 26.92 -7.42
C ASN A 361 -16.28 25.98 -8.11
N VAL A 362 -17.59 26.19 -7.90
CA VAL A 362 -18.66 25.40 -8.49
C VAL A 362 -19.60 26.33 -9.26
N THR A 363 -19.61 26.21 -10.59
CA THR A 363 -20.53 26.96 -11.45
C THR A 363 -21.64 26.05 -11.96
N ILE A 364 -22.86 26.57 -12.07
CA ILE A 364 -23.98 25.83 -12.69
C ILE A 364 -24.15 26.33 -14.11
N GLU A 365 -23.85 25.49 -15.09
CA GLU A 365 -24.04 25.79 -16.52
C GLU A 365 -24.96 24.73 -17.13
N ASN A 366 -26.04 25.15 -17.80
CA ASN A 366 -26.98 24.25 -18.49
C ASN A 366 -27.56 23.11 -17.62
N GLY A 367 -27.78 23.37 -16.32
CA GLY A 367 -28.31 22.35 -15.39
C GLY A 367 -27.28 21.32 -14.91
N VAL A 368 -26.00 21.52 -15.20
CA VAL A 368 -24.87 20.71 -14.73
C VAL A 368 -23.96 21.55 -13.84
N GLN A 369 -23.50 20.98 -12.72
CA GLN A 369 -22.56 21.61 -11.80
C GLN A 369 -21.13 21.35 -12.28
N ILE A 370 -20.43 22.37 -12.73
CA ILE A 370 -19.02 22.28 -13.14
C ILE A 370 -18.16 22.55 -11.92
N VAL A 371 -17.35 21.55 -11.55
CA VAL A 371 -16.38 21.65 -10.47
C VAL A 371 -14.99 21.69 -11.07
N LYS A 372 -14.20 22.73 -10.77
CA LYS A 372 -12.83 22.86 -11.29
C LYS A 372 -11.80 22.61 -10.19
N MET A 373 -10.82 21.77 -10.48
CA MET A 373 -9.70 21.44 -9.59
C MET A 373 -8.39 21.46 -10.37
N THR A 374 -7.31 21.89 -9.72
CA THR A 374 -5.94 21.70 -10.21
C THR A 374 -5.25 20.64 -9.37
N GLN A 375 -4.57 19.71 -10.02
CA GLN A 375 -3.72 18.72 -9.38
C GLN A 375 -2.26 18.98 -9.76
N ASN A 376 -1.39 19.12 -8.75
CA ASN A 376 0.05 19.29 -8.91
C ASN A 376 0.81 18.41 -7.90
N ALA A 377 2.13 18.55 -7.83
CA ALA A 377 2.97 17.82 -6.88
C ALA A 377 2.62 18.06 -5.40
N SER A 378 1.97 19.18 -5.08
CA SER A 378 1.54 19.52 -3.73
C SER A 378 0.13 18.97 -3.39
N GLY A 379 -0.54 18.30 -4.33
CA GLY A 379 -1.84 17.66 -4.11
C GLY A 379 -2.97 18.27 -4.95
N TYR A 380 -4.13 18.49 -4.29
CA TYR A 380 -5.36 18.98 -4.89
C TYR A 380 -5.66 20.41 -4.44
N SER A 381 -5.96 21.29 -5.39
CA SER A 381 -6.35 22.67 -5.08
C SER A 381 -7.37 23.19 -6.10
N PRO A 382 -8.53 23.69 -5.64
CA PRO A 382 -9.11 23.51 -4.30
C PRO A 382 -9.41 22.04 -3.99
N ASN A 383 -9.54 21.69 -2.71
CA ASN A 383 -9.79 20.31 -2.23
C ASN A 383 -11.12 20.13 -1.48
N SER A 384 -11.96 21.15 -1.43
CA SER A 384 -13.30 21.09 -0.82
C SER A 384 -14.27 21.77 -1.76
N PHE A 385 -15.40 21.11 -2.02
CA PHE A 385 -16.42 21.57 -2.95
C PHE A 385 -17.80 21.43 -2.33
N THR A 386 -18.67 22.42 -2.50
CA THR A 386 -20.08 22.31 -2.10
C THR A 386 -20.97 22.15 -3.33
N ILE A 387 -21.66 21.03 -3.43
CA ILE A 387 -22.50 20.65 -4.59
C ILE A 387 -23.91 20.29 -4.12
N LYS A 388 -24.90 20.45 -5.00
CA LYS A 388 -26.30 20.12 -4.72
C LYS A 388 -26.61 18.66 -5.05
N LYS A 389 -27.45 18.05 -4.22
CA LYS A 389 -28.01 16.71 -4.44
C LYS A 389 -28.82 16.66 -5.74
N ASP A 390 -28.81 15.50 -6.40
CA ASP A 390 -29.61 15.16 -7.59
C ASP A 390 -29.33 15.99 -8.86
N ILE A 391 -28.30 16.86 -8.85
CA ILE A 391 -27.87 17.62 -10.02
C ILE A 391 -26.54 17.03 -10.55
N PRO A 392 -26.45 16.67 -11.85
CA PRO A 392 -25.23 16.13 -12.45
C PRO A 392 -24.02 17.03 -12.23
N VAL A 393 -22.86 16.41 -11.97
CA VAL A 393 -21.59 17.10 -11.72
C VAL A 393 -20.60 16.74 -12.81
N LYS A 394 -20.00 17.77 -13.42
CA LYS A 394 -18.86 17.66 -14.32
C LYS A 394 -17.61 18.14 -13.58
N TRP A 395 -16.80 17.20 -13.13
CA TRP A 395 -15.56 17.49 -12.41
C TRP A 395 -14.39 17.58 -13.39
N VAL A 396 -13.91 18.79 -13.58
CA VAL A 396 -12.79 19.14 -14.47
C VAL A 396 -11.53 19.28 -13.64
N ILE A 397 -10.54 18.44 -13.91
CA ILE A 397 -9.28 18.34 -13.18
C ILE A 397 -8.13 18.67 -14.12
N ASN A 398 -7.48 19.80 -13.92
CA ASN A 398 -6.25 20.14 -14.62
C ASN A 398 -5.04 19.53 -13.90
N SER A 399 -4.42 18.50 -14.48
CA SER A 399 -3.23 17.86 -13.95
C SER A 399 -1.98 18.50 -14.54
N THR A 400 -1.21 19.21 -13.70
CA THR A 400 0.08 19.79 -14.10
C THR A 400 1.22 18.79 -13.92
N ASP A 401 1.09 17.86 -12.96
CA ASP A 401 2.11 16.87 -12.58
C ASP A 401 1.53 15.45 -12.53
N SER A 402 1.47 14.80 -13.69
CA SER A 402 0.80 13.49 -13.90
C SER A 402 1.56 12.28 -13.38
N PHE A 403 2.74 12.50 -12.83
CA PHE A 403 3.60 11.44 -12.33
C PHE A 403 3.81 11.54 -10.84
N THR A 404 2.81 12.02 -10.11
CA THR A 404 2.83 12.05 -8.65
C THR A 404 1.74 11.12 -8.14
N CYS A 405 1.77 10.71 -6.86
CA CYS A 405 0.66 9.93 -6.33
C CYS A 405 -0.68 10.68 -6.41
N ALA A 406 -0.64 12.03 -6.38
CA ALA A 406 -1.77 12.92 -6.59
C ALA A 406 -2.37 12.80 -8.00
N ALA A 407 -1.62 12.32 -9.00
CA ALA A 407 -2.13 12.05 -10.34
C ALA A 407 -3.04 10.81 -10.41
N SER A 408 -3.62 10.37 -9.29
CA SER A 408 -4.64 9.34 -9.26
C SER A 408 -5.77 9.82 -8.36
N ILE A 409 -7.00 9.67 -8.81
CA ILE A 409 -8.21 9.99 -8.06
C ILE A 409 -8.92 8.70 -7.69
N ILE A 410 -9.21 8.55 -6.41
CA ILE A 410 -9.97 7.44 -5.85
C ILE A 410 -11.11 8.01 -4.99
N SER A 411 -12.35 7.63 -5.29
CA SER A 411 -13.50 7.87 -4.42
C SER A 411 -14.34 6.61 -4.31
N VAL A 412 -14.37 6.02 -3.12
CA VAL A 412 -15.06 4.75 -2.86
C VAL A 412 -16.58 4.89 -3.02
N LYS A 413 -17.16 5.94 -2.44
CA LYS A 413 -18.62 6.19 -2.52
C LYS A 413 -19.09 6.48 -3.94
N LEU A 414 -18.26 7.11 -4.77
CA LEU A 414 -18.57 7.41 -6.17
C LEU A 414 -18.19 6.27 -7.13
N GLY A 415 -17.46 5.25 -6.66
CA GLY A 415 -16.93 4.19 -7.52
C GLY A 415 -15.88 4.68 -8.52
N ILE A 416 -15.25 5.83 -8.27
CA ILE A 416 -14.26 6.44 -9.17
C ILE A 416 -12.87 5.93 -8.81
N ARG A 417 -12.15 5.41 -9.80
CA ARG A 417 -10.71 5.12 -9.73
C ARG A 417 -10.08 5.46 -11.08
N GLN A 418 -9.41 6.60 -11.16
CA GLN A 418 -8.88 7.12 -12.40
C GLN A 418 -7.46 7.66 -12.22
N GLY A 419 -6.57 7.34 -13.15
CA GLY A 419 -5.29 8.05 -13.30
C GLY A 419 -5.51 9.33 -14.09
N LEU A 420 -4.90 10.43 -13.67
CA LEU A 420 -4.94 11.71 -14.34
C LEU A 420 -3.85 11.77 -15.41
N GLN A 421 -4.22 12.16 -16.62
CA GLN A 421 -3.30 12.48 -17.71
C GLN A 421 -2.89 13.93 -17.64
N GLN A 422 -1.76 14.31 -18.25
CA GLN A 422 -1.32 15.69 -18.25
C GLN A 422 -2.32 16.59 -18.99
N GLY A 423 -2.67 17.72 -18.37
CA GLY A 423 -3.72 18.61 -18.86
C GLY A 423 -5.10 18.29 -18.27
N GLU A 424 -6.15 18.55 -19.05
CA GLU A 424 -7.53 18.48 -18.56
C GLU A 424 -8.08 17.06 -18.55
N ASN A 425 -8.62 16.65 -17.40
CA ASN A 425 -9.31 15.38 -17.19
C ASN A 425 -10.74 15.68 -16.73
N VAL A 426 -11.72 14.98 -17.30
CA VAL A 426 -13.13 15.18 -16.95
C VAL A 426 -13.71 13.91 -16.36
N ILE A 427 -14.37 14.04 -15.20
CA ILE A 427 -15.07 12.97 -14.52
C ILE A 427 -16.52 13.41 -14.27
N GLU A 428 -17.49 12.59 -14.66
CA GLU A 428 -18.91 12.89 -14.50
C GLU A 428 -19.54 11.97 -13.46
N PHE A 429 -20.35 12.52 -12.56
CA PHE A 429 -21.12 11.75 -11.58
C PHE A 429 -22.38 12.50 -11.14
N THR A 430 -23.29 11.82 -10.44
CA THR A 430 -24.49 12.43 -9.86
C THR A 430 -24.62 12.02 -8.39
N PRO A 431 -24.60 12.98 -7.45
CA PRO A 431 -24.76 12.68 -6.03
C PRO A 431 -26.23 12.45 -5.67
N ASN A 432 -26.55 11.27 -5.11
CA ASN A 432 -27.93 10.89 -4.77
C ASN A 432 -28.25 10.99 -3.27
N GLU A 433 -27.24 11.29 -2.44
CA GLU A 433 -27.36 11.34 -0.97
C GLU A 433 -26.70 12.60 -0.43
N VAL A 434 -27.33 13.21 0.58
CA VAL A 434 -26.78 14.34 1.33
C VAL A 434 -25.64 13.84 2.22
N GLY A 435 -24.63 14.69 2.40
CA GLY A 435 -23.52 14.41 3.31
C GLY A 435 -22.17 14.64 2.66
N GLN A 436 -21.12 14.07 3.26
CA GLN A 436 -19.76 14.20 2.75
C GLN A 436 -19.34 12.97 1.93
N ILE A 437 -18.80 13.25 0.75
CA ILE A 437 -18.15 12.27 -0.11
C ILE A 437 -16.68 12.66 -0.22
N ARG A 438 -15.80 11.83 0.33
CA ARG A 438 -14.35 12.04 0.25
C ARG A 438 -13.79 11.42 -1.03
N PHE A 439 -12.73 12.04 -1.53
CA PHE A 439 -11.85 11.49 -2.55
C PHE A 439 -10.41 11.63 -2.09
N SER A 440 -9.54 10.74 -2.56
CA SER A 440 -8.12 10.75 -2.20
C SER A 440 -7.25 10.35 -3.38
N CYS A 441 -5.95 10.53 -3.22
CA CYS A 441 -4.97 9.93 -4.10
C CYS A 441 -4.83 8.42 -3.89
N SER A 442 -4.11 7.73 -4.78
CA SER A 442 -3.87 6.27 -4.69
C SER A 442 -3.15 5.84 -3.42
N MET A 443 -2.42 6.77 -2.79
CA MET A 443 -1.73 6.58 -1.52
C MET A 443 -2.53 7.11 -0.32
N GLY A 444 -3.70 7.73 -0.51
CA GLY A 444 -4.49 8.31 0.60
C GLY A 444 -3.90 9.55 1.25
N MET A 445 -2.77 10.06 0.74
CA MET A 445 -2.01 11.19 1.27
C MET A 445 -2.67 12.54 0.97
N TYR A 446 -3.10 12.75 -0.27
CA TYR A 446 -3.86 13.93 -0.66
C TYR A 446 -5.34 13.59 -0.66
N THR A 447 -6.14 14.42 -0.01
CA THR A 447 -7.57 14.19 0.16
C THR A 447 -8.36 15.45 -0.21
N GLY A 448 -9.58 15.24 -0.69
CA GLY A 448 -10.58 16.28 -0.77
C GLY A 448 -11.98 15.78 -0.45
N VAL A 449 -12.93 16.70 -0.40
CA VAL A 449 -14.30 16.44 0.02
C VAL A 449 -15.31 17.17 -0.86
N PHE A 450 -16.35 16.46 -1.26
CA PHE A 450 -17.59 17.03 -1.75
C PHE A 450 -18.58 17.09 -0.58
N ASN A 451 -19.09 18.27 -0.29
CA ASN A 451 -20.19 18.52 0.63
C ASN A 451 -21.47 18.60 -0.19
N ILE A 452 -22.32 17.58 -0.07
CA ILE A 452 -23.59 17.51 -0.78
C ILE A 452 -24.67 18.11 0.11
N VAL A 453 -25.34 19.15 -0.37
CA VAL A 453 -26.44 19.86 0.32
C VAL A 453 -27.77 19.66 -0.42
N ASP A 454 -28.87 19.67 0.34
CA ASP A 454 -30.22 19.72 -0.26
C ASP A 454 -30.49 21.12 -0.83
N GLY A 455 -30.99 21.17 -2.06
CA GLY A 455 -31.31 22.41 -2.77
C GLY A 455 -32.58 23.12 -2.29
N SER A 456 -33.34 22.52 -1.35
CA SER A 456 -34.61 23.03 -0.82
C SER A 456 -34.43 23.75 0.51
N GLY A 457 -33.78 24.90 0.48
CA GLY A 457 -33.73 25.84 1.60
C GLY A 457 -34.63 27.05 1.32
N ASN A 458 -35.94 26.92 1.52
CA ASN A 458 -36.78 28.11 1.72
C ASN A 458 -36.41 28.69 3.09
N ALA A 459 -35.77 29.85 3.06
CA ALA A 459 -35.50 30.66 4.23
C ALA A 459 -36.83 31.18 4.80
N THR A 460 -37.35 30.54 5.85
CA THR A 460 -38.14 31.25 6.86
C THR A 460 -37.19 31.72 7.93
N ALA A 461 -36.76 32.97 7.80
CA ALA A 461 -36.26 33.73 8.92
C ALA A 461 -37.38 33.81 9.98
N GLN A 462 -37.19 33.16 11.12
CA GLN A 462 -37.83 33.61 12.35
C GLN A 462 -36.76 34.20 13.25
N ASP A 463 -36.78 35.52 13.24
CA ASP A 463 -36.26 36.40 14.26
C ASP A 463 -36.87 36.00 15.61
N THR A 464 -36.04 35.72 16.60
CA THR A 464 -36.39 35.95 18.02
C THR A 464 -35.11 36.10 18.82
N SER A 465 -34.72 37.36 18.93
CA SER A 465 -34.06 37.90 20.10
C SER A 465 -34.71 37.37 21.39
N ASN A 466 -34.00 36.61 22.23
CA ASN A 466 -34.14 36.71 23.68
C ASN A 466 -33.01 36.02 24.46
N THR A 467 -32.14 36.87 25.01
CA THR A 467 -31.70 36.96 26.41
C THR A 467 -31.93 35.75 27.33
N ARG A 468 -30.80 35.27 27.89
CA ARG A 468 -30.55 34.59 29.18
C ARG A 468 -31.78 34.20 30.03
N THR A 469 -31.83 32.95 30.50
CA THR A 469 -32.03 32.60 31.94
C THR A 469 -31.59 31.14 32.19
N ILE A 470 -30.91 30.93 33.31
CA ILE A 470 -30.54 29.64 33.90
C ILE A 470 -31.73 29.14 34.75
N ALA A 471 -32.19 27.90 34.55
CA ALA A 471 -32.98 27.12 35.53
C ALA A 471 -33.01 25.64 35.07
N GLN A 472 -32.33 24.75 35.78
CA GLN A 472 -32.87 23.82 36.79
C GLN A 472 -33.55 22.55 36.21
N VAL A 473 -32.89 21.44 36.54
CA VAL A 473 -33.34 20.07 36.80
C VAL A 473 -34.86 19.91 36.96
N ASP A 474 -35.44 18.94 36.24
CA ASP A 474 -36.42 18.04 36.84
C ASP A 474 -36.37 16.64 36.23
N ASN A 475 -36.29 15.66 37.15
CA ASN A 475 -36.38 14.23 36.89
C ASN A 475 -37.85 13.83 36.92
N ASN A 476 -38.35 13.12 35.90
CA ASN A 476 -39.39 12.11 36.10
C ASN A 476 -39.43 11.10 34.94
N ALA A 477 -39.48 9.83 35.34
CA ALA A 477 -39.30 8.56 34.62
C ALA A 477 -40.48 8.20 33.67
N PRO A 478 -40.56 6.99 33.05
CA PRO A 478 -39.62 5.86 33.03
C PRO A 478 -39.32 5.24 31.65
N ALA A 479 -38.26 4.44 31.66
CA ALA A 479 -37.81 3.56 30.58
C ALA A 479 -38.78 2.41 30.26
N LYS A 480 -38.78 1.97 28.99
CA LYS A 480 -39.11 0.60 28.58
C LYS A 480 -38.00 0.05 27.67
N PRO A 481 -37.52 -1.20 27.90
CA PRO A 481 -36.46 -1.83 27.11
C PRO A 481 -37.04 -2.80 26.08
N VAL A 482 -36.41 -2.93 24.90
CA VAL A 482 -36.61 -4.06 23.97
C VAL A 482 -35.25 -4.30 23.28
N SER A 483 -34.46 -5.26 23.76
CA SER A 483 -34.44 -6.69 23.42
C SER A 483 -33.73 -7.00 22.10
N CYS A 484 -32.52 -7.57 22.23
CA CYS A 484 -31.82 -8.30 21.18
C CYS A 484 -32.60 -9.55 20.76
N GLY A 485 -32.68 -9.79 19.46
CA GLY A 485 -33.09 -11.07 18.87
C GLY A 485 -32.11 -11.44 17.77
N GLY A 486 -31.29 -12.47 18.02
CA GLY A 486 -30.42 -13.07 17.00
C GLY A 486 -31.13 -14.21 16.27
N SER A 487 -30.87 -14.32 14.97
CA SER A 487 -30.69 -15.60 14.24
C SER A 487 -30.49 -15.33 12.76
N GLY A 488 -29.67 -16.18 12.12
CA GLY A 488 -29.71 -16.39 10.67
C GLY A 488 -28.37 -16.27 9.98
N GLY A 489 -27.58 -17.34 10.02
CA GLY A 489 -26.52 -17.55 9.03
C GLY A 489 -27.13 -17.67 7.63
N GLY A 490 -26.53 -16.98 6.67
CA GLY A 490 -26.87 -17.08 5.24
C GLY A 490 -25.72 -16.50 4.42
N GLY A 491 -25.02 -17.37 3.70
CA GLY A 491 -23.97 -16.95 2.78
C GLY A 491 -24.54 -16.08 1.65
N CYS A 492 -23.95 -14.92 1.42
CA CYS A 492 -24.28 -14.08 0.29
C CYS A 492 -23.36 -14.41 -0.88
N GLY A 493 -23.90 -15.19 -1.83
CA GLY A 493 -23.31 -15.43 -3.14
C GLY A 493 -23.20 -14.15 -3.97
N CYS A 494 -22.12 -14.07 -4.73
CA CYS A 494 -21.87 -13.04 -5.74
C CYS A 494 -22.89 -13.15 -6.88
N GLY A 495 -23.79 -12.17 -6.99
CA GLY A 495 -24.68 -12.00 -8.13
C GLY A 495 -24.86 -10.52 -8.45
N GLY A 496 -23.93 -9.93 -9.20
CA GLY A 496 -23.92 -8.49 -9.49
C GLY A 496 -23.34 -8.14 -10.85
N GLY A 497 -23.68 -8.91 -11.90
CA GLY A 497 -23.15 -8.72 -13.26
C GLY A 497 -24.01 -7.86 -14.19
N ALA A 498 -25.30 -7.66 -13.92
CA ALA A 498 -26.22 -7.11 -14.94
C ALA A 498 -26.44 -5.59 -14.87
N ALA A 499 -26.27 -4.95 -13.71
CA ALA A 499 -26.61 -3.53 -13.54
C ALA A 499 -25.52 -2.56 -14.05
N LYS A 500 -24.24 -2.99 -14.08
CA LYS A 500 -23.09 -2.12 -14.40
C LYS A 500 -22.90 -1.86 -15.91
N GLN A 501 -23.48 -2.68 -16.79
CA GLN A 501 -23.36 -2.48 -18.26
C GLN A 501 -24.37 -1.48 -18.83
N LYS A 502 -25.49 -1.21 -18.16
CA LYS A 502 -26.53 -0.32 -18.69
C LYS A 502 -26.15 1.16 -18.71
N VAL A 503 -25.27 1.60 -17.81
CA VAL A 503 -24.93 3.03 -17.64
C VAL A 503 -24.03 3.54 -18.78
N VAL A 504 -23.07 2.74 -19.25
CA VAL A 504 -22.18 3.11 -20.37
C VAL A 504 -22.90 3.06 -21.72
N ALA A 505 -23.87 2.13 -21.89
CA ALA A 505 -24.69 2.04 -23.08
C ALA A 505 -25.60 3.28 -23.28
N ALA A 506 -26.09 3.88 -22.19
CA ALA A 506 -26.98 5.05 -22.23
C ALA A 506 -26.26 6.36 -22.66
N GLN A 507 -24.95 6.51 -22.44
CA GLN A 507 -24.18 7.67 -22.92
C GLN A 507 -23.87 7.61 -24.44
N LEU A 508 -23.77 6.41 -25.03
CA LEU A 508 -23.53 6.23 -26.46
C LEU A 508 -24.79 6.46 -27.32
N GLU A 509 -25.99 6.50 -26.74
CA GLU A 509 -27.24 6.68 -27.49
C GLU A 509 -27.43 8.08 -28.11
N LYS A 510 -26.69 9.10 -27.65
CA LYS A 510 -26.85 10.51 -28.08
C LYS A 510 -26.10 10.91 -29.35
N ILE A 511 -25.31 10.02 -29.96
CA ILE A 511 -24.53 10.30 -31.19
C ILE A 511 -25.25 9.68 -32.39
N SER A 512 -25.46 10.46 -33.46
CA SER A 512 -26.08 9.99 -34.72
C SER A 512 -25.19 8.96 -35.41
N PRO A 513 -25.71 7.76 -35.74
CA PRO A 513 -24.92 6.70 -36.35
C PRO A 513 -24.61 6.99 -37.82
N VAL A 514 -23.40 6.63 -38.26
CA VAL A 514 -22.95 6.83 -39.65
C VAL A 514 -23.43 5.66 -40.52
N PRO A 515 -24.11 5.92 -41.66
CA PRO A 515 -24.53 4.88 -42.59
C PRO A 515 -23.32 4.28 -43.34
N PRO A 516 -23.42 3.04 -43.85
CA PRO A 516 -22.33 2.39 -44.56
C PRO A 516 -22.28 2.88 -46.02
N THR A 517 -21.09 2.94 -46.59
CA THR A 517 -20.91 3.14 -48.04
C THR A 517 -21.07 1.79 -48.73
N GLN A 518 -21.85 1.71 -49.82
CA GLN A 518 -22.03 0.49 -50.60
C GLN A 518 -20.87 0.33 -51.60
N GLU A 519 -20.17 -0.80 -51.54
CA GLU A 519 -19.13 -1.16 -52.50
C GLU A 519 -19.48 -2.54 -53.09
N GLY A 520 -20.19 -2.55 -54.22
CA GLY A 520 -20.73 -3.78 -54.81
C GLY A 520 -21.77 -4.45 -53.91
N SER A 521 -21.55 -5.71 -53.53
CA SER A 521 -22.42 -6.49 -52.64
C SER A 521 -22.03 -6.43 -51.16
N VAL A 522 -21.10 -5.54 -50.78
CA VAL A 522 -20.53 -5.43 -49.42
C VAL A 522 -20.79 -4.04 -48.83
N GLN A 523 -21.13 -4.01 -47.54
CA GLN A 523 -21.28 -2.78 -46.76
C GLN A 523 -19.92 -2.38 -46.18
N LEU A 524 -19.38 -1.25 -46.61
CA LEU A 524 -18.12 -0.72 -46.12
C LEU A 524 -18.36 0.33 -45.02
N ILE A 525 -17.75 0.09 -43.85
CA ILE A 525 -17.68 1.07 -42.77
C ILE A 525 -16.20 1.37 -42.47
N LYS A 526 -15.86 2.65 -42.29
CA LYS A 526 -14.49 3.11 -42.05
C LYS A 526 -14.41 3.90 -40.76
N ALA A 527 -13.33 3.72 -40.03
CA ALA A 527 -12.98 4.49 -38.85
C ALA A 527 -11.49 4.82 -38.83
N THR A 528 -11.13 5.81 -38.04
CA THR A 528 -9.74 6.11 -37.68
C THR A 528 -9.55 5.95 -36.18
N TYR A 529 -8.40 5.45 -35.76
CA TYR A 529 -8.00 5.33 -34.37
C TYR A 529 -6.86 6.32 -34.05
N SER A 530 -7.01 7.04 -32.93
CA SER A 530 -5.91 7.75 -32.24
C SER A 530 -5.99 7.52 -30.74
N VAL A 531 -4.88 7.72 -30.01
CA VAL A 531 -4.85 7.57 -28.55
C VAL A 531 -5.78 8.61 -27.88
N THR A 532 -5.91 9.79 -28.48
CA THR A 532 -6.70 10.92 -27.95
C THR A 532 -8.20 10.75 -28.15
N ASN A 533 -8.66 10.37 -29.36
CA ASN A 533 -10.08 10.38 -29.70
C ASN A 533 -10.73 9.00 -29.73
N ASP A 534 -9.93 7.93 -29.59
CA ASP A 534 -10.35 6.55 -29.81
C ASP A 534 -10.79 6.31 -31.28
N ILE A 535 -11.58 5.27 -31.54
CA ILE A 535 -12.17 4.93 -32.83
C ILE A 535 -13.24 5.97 -33.17
N GLU A 536 -13.03 6.71 -34.25
CA GLU A 536 -14.00 7.65 -34.80
C GLU A 536 -14.33 7.29 -36.26
N PRO A 537 -15.61 7.19 -36.64
CA PRO A 537 -16.82 7.36 -35.82
C PRO A 537 -17.04 6.26 -34.76
N LYS A 538 -17.77 6.56 -33.69
CA LYS A 538 -18.07 5.60 -32.59
C LYS A 538 -19.33 4.76 -32.83
N ARG A 539 -20.16 5.12 -33.82
CA ARG A 539 -21.42 4.43 -34.13
C ARG A 539 -21.61 4.23 -35.63
N PHE A 540 -21.97 3.01 -36.00
CA PHE A 540 -22.23 2.60 -37.38
C PHE A 540 -23.59 1.94 -37.49
N THR A 541 -24.24 2.07 -38.65
CA THR A 541 -25.45 1.31 -38.99
C THR A 541 -25.16 0.40 -40.17
N VAL A 542 -25.60 -0.86 -40.13
CA VAL A 542 -25.48 -1.84 -41.23
C VAL A 542 -26.74 -2.69 -41.34
N LYS A 543 -27.02 -3.27 -42.50
CA LYS A 543 -28.15 -4.19 -42.75
C LYS A 543 -27.80 -5.63 -42.36
N SER A 544 -28.75 -6.34 -41.74
CA SER A 544 -28.62 -7.77 -41.48
C SER A 544 -28.62 -8.58 -42.78
N GLY A 545 -27.84 -9.67 -42.81
CA GLY A 545 -27.79 -10.61 -43.94
C GLY A 545 -26.92 -10.18 -45.12
N THR A 546 -26.31 -8.99 -45.09
CA THR A 546 -25.36 -8.52 -46.12
C THR A 546 -23.94 -8.46 -45.54
N PRO A 547 -22.91 -8.94 -46.25
CA PRO A 547 -21.53 -8.88 -45.79
C PRO A 547 -21.08 -7.45 -45.46
N VAL A 548 -20.31 -7.30 -44.38
CA VAL A 548 -19.77 -6.03 -43.90
C VAL A 548 -18.24 -6.13 -43.83
N ARG A 549 -17.57 -5.09 -44.35
CA ARG A 549 -16.13 -4.87 -44.17
C ARG A 549 -15.94 -3.63 -43.31
N PHE A 550 -15.28 -3.79 -42.18
CA PHE A 550 -14.97 -2.71 -41.25
C PHE A 550 -13.46 -2.46 -41.23
N GLU A 551 -13.08 -1.27 -41.67
CA GLU A 551 -11.69 -0.83 -41.74
C GLU A 551 -11.42 0.24 -40.69
N ILE A 552 -10.35 0.04 -39.91
CA ILE A 552 -9.92 0.99 -38.89
C ILE A 552 -8.46 1.34 -39.17
N GLU A 553 -8.22 2.57 -39.61
CA GLU A 553 -6.87 3.09 -39.83
C GLU A 553 -6.29 3.62 -38.52
N ALA A 554 -5.16 3.07 -38.07
CA ALA A 554 -4.49 3.55 -36.87
C ALA A 554 -3.52 4.69 -37.21
N LYS A 555 -3.81 5.90 -36.70
CA LYS A 555 -2.93 7.06 -36.85
C LYS A 555 -1.76 7.07 -35.87
N GLU A 556 -1.84 6.28 -34.81
CA GLU A 556 -0.85 6.20 -33.73
C GLU A 556 -0.75 4.75 -33.21
N ASN A 557 0.33 4.43 -32.51
CA ASN A 557 0.50 3.13 -31.87
C ASN A 557 -0.47 2.95 -30.69
N GLY A 558 -1.07 1.76 -30.61
CA GLY A 558 -1.94 1.39 -29.51
C GLY A 558 -1.20 1.27 -28.17
N SER A 559 -1.79 1.80 -27.08
CA SER A 559 -1.27 1.59 -25.72
C SER A 559 -2.41 1.24 -24.74
N GLY A 560 -2.10 0.38 -23.75
CA GLY A 560 -3.09 -0.09 -22.76
C GLY A 560 -4.28 -0.85 -23.39
N CYS A 561 -5.46 -0.81 -22.74
CA CYS A 561 -6.68 -1.41 -23.35
C CYS A 561 -7.00 -0.79 -24.71
N MET A 562 -6.73 0.51 -24.83
CA MET A 562 -7.08 1.30 -26.01
C MET A 562 -6.25 0.90 -27.24
N GLY A 563 -5.18 0.12 -27.06
CA GLY A 563 -4.40 -0.38 -28.17
C GLY A 563 -4.99 -1.56 -28.94
N SER A 564 -6.11 -2.15 -28.51
CA SER A 564 -6.68 -3.35 -29.16
C SER A 564 -8.15 -3.18 -29.53
N VAL A 565 -8.60 -3.87 -30.56
CA VAL A 565 -10.00 -3.86 -31.00
C VAL A 565 -10.52 -5.29 -31.20
N ALA A 566 -11.74 -5.50 -30.72
CA ALA A 566 -12.50 -6.74 -30.81
C ALA A 566 -13.97 -6.42 -31.13
N LEU A 567 -14.65 -7.34 -31.81
CA LEU A 567 -16.06 -7.23 -32.18
C LEU A 567 -16.86 -8.43 -31.64
N PRO A 568 -17.13 -8.50 -30.32
CA PRO A 568 -17.80 -9.64 -29.71
C PRO A 568 -19.16 -9.93 -30.37
N GLY A 569 -19.32 -11.16 -30.86
CA GLY A 569 -20.54 -11.61 -31.53
C GLY A 569 -20.63 -11.29 -33.03
N LEU A 570 -19.65 -10.57 -33.61
CA LEU A 570 -19.52 -10.32 -35.04
C LEU A 570 -18.25 -10.94 -35.64
N SER A 571 -17.13 -10.90 -34.91
CA SER A 571 -15.87 -11.52 -35.33
C SER A 571 -15.12 -12.11 -34.13
N GLN A 572 -14.43 -13.23 -34.34
CA GLN A 572 -13.53 -13.84 -33.34
C GLN A 572 -12.11 -13.24 -33.40
N LYS A 573 -11.82 -12.40 -34.41
CA LYS A 573 -10.54 -11.74 -34.56
C LYS A 573 -10.38 -10.64 -33.51
N ILE A 574 -9.19 -10.57 -32.90
CA ILE A 574 -8.74 -9.47 -32.05
C ILE A 574 -7.47 -8.94 -32.68
N ASP A 575 -7.36 -7.63 -32.85
CA ASP A 575 -6.19 -7.00 -33.46
C ASP A 575 -5.68 -5.84 -32.60
N VAL A 576 -4.41 -5.48 -32.80
CA VAL A 576 -3.72 -4.42 -32.05
C VAL A 576 -3.35 -3.29 -33.01
N PHE A 577 -3.67 -2.05 -32.64
CA PHE A 577 -3.40 -0.88 -33.45
C PHE A 577 -1.91 -0.60 -33.54
N THR A 578 -1.41 -0.57 -34.78
CA THR A 578 -0.03 -0.19 -35.12
C THR A 578 -0.09 1.01 -36.05
N GLU A 579 0.70 2.03 -35.76
CA GLU A 579 0.72 3.29 -36.52
C GLU A 579 0.90 3.05 -38.03
N GLY A 580 0.05 3.69 -38.85
CA GLY A 580 0.04 3.59 -40.30
C GLY A 580 -0.58 2.30 -40.86
N LYS A 581 -1.04 1.37 -40.01
CA LYS A 581 -1.66 0.11 -40.43
C LYS A 581 -3.18 0.18 -40.35
N THR A 582 -3.85 -0.29 -41.41
CA THR A 582 -5.30 -0.47 -41.41
C THR A 582 -5.67 -1.86 -40.93
N THR A 583 -6.48 -1.92 -39.87
CA THR A 583 -7.07 -3.15 -39.34
C THR A 583 -8.38 -3.43 -40.06
N VAL A 584 -8.52 -4.62 -40.63
CA VAL A 584 -9.73 -5.02 -41.37
C VAL A 584 -10.45 -6.16 -40.65
N PHE A 585 -11.76 -6.00 -40.49
CA PHE A 585 -12.70 -7.01 -40.00
C PHE A 585 -13.75 -7.29 -41.07
N GLU A 586 -13.91 -8.56 -41.44
CA GLU A 586 -14.96 -9.00 -42.34
C GLU A 586 -15.94 -9.89 -41.57
N PHE A 587 -17.23 -9.56 -41.63
CA PHE A 587 -18.28 -10.30 -40.94
C PHE A 587 -19.63 -10.15 -41.63
N THR A 588 -20.54 -11.10 -41.43
CA THR A 588 -21.92 -11.02 -41.95
C THR A 588 -22.90 -11.10 -40.77
N PRO A 589 -23.54 -9.99 -40.38
CA PRO A 589 -24.42 -9.98 -39.21
C PRO A 589 -25.77 -10.63 -39.50
N SER A 590 -26.09 -11.74 -38.85
CA SER A 590 -27.30 -12.55 -39.09
C SER A 590 -28.50 -12.21 -38.20
N LYS A 591 -28.31 -11.41 -37.15
CA LYS A 591 -29.38 -11.03 -36.21
C LYS A 591 -29.45 -9.50 -36.06
N PRO A 592 -30.65 -8.88 -36.19
CA PRO A 592 -30.81 -7.45 -35.93
C PRO A 592 -30.68 -7.17 -34.44
N ARG A 593 -29.59 -6.50 -34.05
CA ARG A 593 -29.28 -6.04 -32.69
C ARG A 593 -28.09 -5.08 -32.73
N THR A 594 -27.87 -4.37 -31.63
CA THR A 594 -26.66 -3.60 -31.42
C THR A 594 -25.52 -4.51 -30.93
N TYR A 595 -24.38 -4.41 -31.59
CA TYR A 595 -23.13 -5.06 -31.20
C TYR A 595 -22.14 -4.00 -30.72
N SER A 596 -21.40 -4.29 -29.66
CA SER A 596 -20.40 -3.36 -29.12
C SER A 596 -19.06 -3.56 -29.83
N ILE A 597 -18.38 -2.45 -30.13
CA ILE A 597 -16.95 -2.45 -30.45
C ILE A 597 -16.23 -2.35 -29.11
N THR A 598 -15.31 -3.26 -28.82
CA THR A 598 -14.61 -3.30 -27.52
C THR A 598 -13.10 -3.37 -27.70
N CYS A 599 -12.33 -3.12 -26.65
CA CYS A 599 -10.95 -3.64 -26.60
C CYS A 599 -10.92 -5.14 -26.26
N ALA A 600 -9.74 -5.75 -26.31
CA ALA A 600 -9.53 -7.15 -25.92
C ALA A 600 -9.97 -7.45 -24.47
N MET A 601 -9.98 -6.44 -23.58
CA MET A 601 -10.47 -6.59 -22.20
C MET A 601 -11.98 -6.30 -22.04
N GLY A 602 -12.72 -6.12 -23.14
CA GLY A 602 -14.19 -6.01 -23.12
C GLY A 602 -14.76 -4.64 -22.73
N VAL A 603 -13.92 -3.59 -22.63
CA VAL A 603 -14.41 -2.21 -22.40
C VAL A 603 -15.09 -1.71 -23.69
N PRO A 604 -16.34 -1.20 -23.65
CA PRO A 604 -17.03 -0.67 -24.82
C PRO A 604 -16.39 0.62 -25.33
N ARG A 605 -16.18 0.70 -26.64
CA ARG A 605 -15.52 1.82 -27.35
C ARG A 605 -16.39 2.41 -28.46
N GLY A 606 -17.38 1.64 -28.92
CA GLY A 606 -18.33 2.05 -29.94
C GLY A 606 -19.44 1.03 -30.13
N SER A 607 -20.29 1.23 -31.13
CA SER A 607 -21.40 0.30 -31.44
C SER A 607 -21.66 0.17 -32.94
N ILE A 608 -22.07 -1.02 -33.36
CA ILE A 608 -22.55 -1.33 -34.70
C ILE A 608 -24.02 -1.76 -34.55
N ILE A 609 -24.91 -0.95 -35.10
CA ILE A 609 -26.35 -1.19 -35.11
C ILE A 609 -26.67 -1.98 -36.36
N VAL A 610 -27.13 -3.22 -36.18
CA VAL A 610 -27.59 -4.07 -37.29
C VAL A 610 -29.11 -3.96 -37.37
N ASN A 611 -29.60 -3.41 -38.48
CA ASN A 611 -31.03 -3.27 -38.79
C ASN A 611 -31.56 -4.41 -39.65
#